data_AF-A0A359DCY7-F1
#
_entry.id   AF-A0A359DCY7-F1
#
_cell.length_a   1.000
_cell.length_b   1.000
_cell.length_c   1.000
_cell.angle_alpha   90.00
_cell.angle_beta   90.00
_cell.angle_gamma   90.00
#
_symmetry.space_group_name_H-M   'P 1'
#
loop_
_entity.id
_entity.type
_entity.pdbx_description
1 polymer ?
#
loop_
_entity_poly.entity_id
_entity_poly.type
_entity_poly.pdbx_seq_one_letter_code
_entity_poly.pdbx_strand_id
1 'polypeptide(L)'
;MSFIKLCLSGDVLAEEIDKCVEDWHEGRAGGDQELHDFLGMNWDEYAIWATNPSILPFILAAHYKGISLDEEINRERYALAARARSAIEAKQIEKWLRVMGKI
;
A
#
# COMPACT_ATOMS: atom_id res chain seq x y z
N MET A 1 11.89 -12.14 6.06
CA MET A 1 10.70 -11.33 6.43
C MET A 1 10.42 -10.38 5.28
N SER A 2 9.16 -10.01 5.05
CA SER A 2 8.80 -9.06 4.00
C SER A 2 8.85 -7.60 4.49
N PHE A 3 8.95 -6.65 3.56
CA PHE A 3 8.96 -5.20 3.86
C PHE A 3 7.78 -4.80 4.76
N ILE A 4 6.54 -5.16 4.40
CA ILE A 4 5.35 -4.83 5.21
C ILE A 4 5.50 -5.33 6.65
N LYS A 5 5.99 -6.55 6.86
CA LYS A 5 6.18 -7.08 8.21
C LYS A 5 7.21 -6.29 9.01
N LEU A 6 8.28 -5.85 8.36
CA LEU A 6 9.33 -5.02 8.97
C LEU A 6 8.81 -3.60 9.31
N CYS A 7 7.93 -3.04 8.47
CA CYS A 7 7.26 -1.79 8.80
C CYS A 7 6.31 -1.92 9.99
N LEU A 8 5.55 -3.03 10.07
CA LEU A 8 4.63 -3.26 11.17
C LEU A 8 5.33 -3.56 12.50
N SER A 9 6.55 -4.09 12.48
CA SER A 9 7.39 -4.26 13.68
C SER A 9 8.14 -2.98 14.08
N GLY A 10 8.19 -1.97 13.20
CA GLY A 10 8.94 -0.74 13.41
C GLY A 10 10.44 -0.87 13.14
N ASP A 11 10.88 -1.95 12.48
CA ASP A 11 12.27 -2.17 12.10
C ASP A 11 12.68 -1.34 10.87
N VAL A 12 11.70 -0.96 10.04
CA VAL A 12 11.89 -0.19 8.80
C VAL A 12 10.75 0.84 8.65
N LEU A 13 11.07 2.03 8.15
CA LEU A 13 10.09 3.08 7.88
C LEU A 13 9.45 2.91 6.48
N ALA A 14 8.21 3.38 6.31
CA ALA A 14 7.51 3.27 5.04
C ALA A 14 8.23 4.03 3.91
N GLU A 15 8.91 5.11 4.25
CA GLU A 15 9.73 5.93 3.37
C GLU A 15 10.96 5.20 2.83
N GLU A 16 11.37 4.09 3.45
CA GLU A 16 12.51 3.28 3.01
C GLU A 16 12.14 2.27 1.91
N ILE A 17 10.89 2.28 1.43
CA ILE A 17 10.44 1.34 0.40
C ILE A 17 11.28 1.43 -0.88
N ASP A 18 11.68 2.63 -1.29
CA ASP A 18 12.50 2.83 -2.50
C ASP A 18 13.87 2.16 -2.35
N LYS A 19 14.47 2.25 -1.16
CA LYS A 19 15.72 1.56 -0.84
C LYS A 19 15.55 0.04 -0.83
N CYS A 20 14.43 -0.47 -0.30
CA CYS A 20 14.15 -1.90 -0.35
C CYS A 20 13.98 -2.41 -1.79
N VAL A 21 13.35 -1.63 -2.66
CA VAL A 21 13.21 -1.95 -4.09
C VAL A 21 14.57 -1.92 -4.79
N GLU A 22 15.42 -0.95 -4.47
CA GLU A 22 16.80 -0.87 -4.96
C GLU A 22 17.63 -2.08 -4.51
N ASP A 23 17.59 -2.42 -3.22
CA ASP A 23 18.27 -3.60 -2.66
C ASP A 23 17.81 -4.91 -3.32
N TRP A 24 16.51 -5.02 -3.66
CA TRP A 24 15.97 -6.14 -4.42
C TRP A 24 16.52 -6.18 -5.86
N HIS A 25 16.51 -5.03 -6.56
CA HIS A 25 17.02 -4.92 -7.94
C HIS A 25 18.51 -5.27 -8.04
N GLU A 26 19.30 -4.89 -7.03
CA GLU A 26 20.74 -5.15 -7.01
C GLU A 26 21.10 -6.53 -6.43
N GLY A 27 20.09 -7.35 -6.10
CA GLY A 27 20.27 -8.69 -5.55
C GLY A 27 20.87 -8.71 -4.14
N ARG A 28 20.85 -7.58 -3.43
CA ARG A 28 21.28 -7.48 -2.03
C ARG A 28 20.23 -8.01 -1.07
N ALA A 29 18.97 -7.98 -1.48
CA ALA A 29 17.82 -8.51 -0.75
C ALA A 29 16.88 -9.27 -1.70
N GLY A 30 15.88 -9.97 -1.15
CA GLY A 30 14.86 -10.67 -1.93
C GLY A 30 15.26 -12.04 -2.49
N GLY A 31 16.55 -12.31 -2.71
CA GLY A 31 17.00 -13.61 -3.23
C GLY A 31 16.26 -13.99 -4.52
N ASP A 32 15.62 -15.16 -4.54
CA ASP A 32 14.84 -15.65 -5.69
C ASP A 32 13.34 -15.24 -5.63
N GLN A 33 12.95 -14.38 -4.69
CA GLN A 33 11.56 -13.95 -4.54
C GLN A 33 11.18 -12.89 -5.58
N GLU A 34 9.96 -12.97 -6.09
CA GLU A 34 9.37 -11.87 -6.85
C GLU A 34 9.19 -10.63 -5.96
N LEU A 35 9.25 -9.44 -6.56
CA LEU A 35 9.21 -8.18 -5.79
C LEU A 35 7.95 -8.06 -4.93
N HIS A 36 6.79 -8.51 -5.42
CA HIS A 36 5.56 -8.46 -4.63
C HIS A 36 5.66 -9.30 -3.34
N ASP A 37 6.28 -10.49 -3.43
CA ASP A 37 6.47 -11.40 -2.29
C ASP A 37 7.49 -10.82 -1.31
N PHE A 38 8.56 -10.22 -1.83
CA PHE A 38 9.56 -9.55 -1.02
C PHE A 38 8.97 -8.34 -0.26
N LEU A 39 8.13 -7.54 -0.93
CA LEU A 39 7.41 -6.43 -0.30
C LEU A 39 6.34 -6.93 0.69
N GLY A 40 5.83 -8.16 0.49
CA GLY A 40 4.77 -8.75 1.29
C GLY A 40 3.38 -8.33 0.84
N MET A 41 3.25 -7.92 -0.42
CA MET A 41 2.01 -7.53 -1.06
C MET A 41 1.46 -8.71 -1.86
N ASN A 42 0.14 -8.86 -1.88
CA ASN A 42 -0.48 -9.69 -2.91
C ASN A 42 -0.43 -8.97 -4.29
N TRP A 43 -0.80 -9.67 -5.36
CA TRP A 43 -0.76 -9.12 -6.72
C TRP A 43 -1.61 -7.87 -6.90
N ASP A 44 -2.80 -7.80 -6.29
CA ASP A 44 -3.68 -6.63 -6.40
C ASP A 44 -3.06 -5.43 -5.68
N GLU A 45 -2.59 -5.62 -4.45
CA GLU A 45 -1.89 -4.58 -3.67
C GLU A 45 -0.66 -4.06 -4.42
N TYR A 46 0.16 -4.97 -4.95
CA TYR A 46 1.35 -4.63 -5.71
C TYR A 46 1.02 -3.86 -7.00
N ALA A 47 0.03 -4.30 -7.78
CA ALA A 47 -0.39 -3.61 -8.99
C ALA A 47 -0.89 -2.18 -8.70
N ILE A 48 -1.62 -2.00 -7.61
CA ILE A 48 -2.11 -0.68 -7.18
C ILE A 48 -0.96 0.19 -6.71
N TRP A 49 -0.08 -0.33 -5.85
CA TRP A 49 1.08 0.41 -5.36
C TRP A 49 2.05 0.80 -6.48
N ALA A 50 2.33 -0.10 -7.42
CA ALA A 50 3.22 0.17 -8.55
C ALA A 50 2.70 1.29 -9.46
N THR A 51 1.38 1.48 -9.53
CA THR A 51 0.75 2.57 -10.30
C THR A 51 0.46 3.82 -9.47
N ASN A 52 0.37 3.68 -8.14
CA ASN A 52 0.13 4.76 -7.20
C ASN A 52 0.84 4.51 -5.86
N PRO A 53 2.11 4.95 -5.70
CA PRO A 53 2.88 4.72 -4.48
C PRO A 53 2.25 5.31 -3.21
N SER A 54 1.42 6.35 -3.32
CA SER A 54 0.71 6.98 -2.20
C SER A 54 -0.27 6.04 -1.48
N ILE A 55 -0.58 4.88 -2.05
CA ILE A 55 -1.47 3.89 -1.43
C ILE A 55 -0.81 3.12 -0.28
N LEU A 56 0.52 3.18 -0.17
CA LEU A 56 1.29 2.37 0.79
C LEU A 56 0.79 2.48 2.24
N PRO A 57 0.45 3.67 2.78
CA PRO A 57 -0.11 3.78 4.13
C PRO A 57 -1.42 3.00 4.33
N PHE A 58 -2.27 2.92 3.29
CA PHE A 58 -3.51 2.14 3.34
C PHE A 58 -3.24 0.64 3.30
N ILE A 59 -2.25 0.19 2.53
CA ILE A 59 -1.81 -1.21 2.55
C ILE A 59 -1.30 -1.56 3.96
N LEU A 60 -0.41 -0.74 4.54
CA LEU A 60 0.10 -0.95 5.89
C LEU A 60 -1.03 -0.98 6.93
N ALA A 61 -2.00 -0.07 6.84
CA ALA A 61 -3.15 -0.04 7.74
C ALA A 61 -4.06 -1.27 7.60
N ALA A 62 -4.31 -1.74 6.36
CA ALA A 62 -5.09 -2.93 6.09
C ALA A 62 -4.43 -4.18 6.70
N HIS A 63 -3.12 -4.35 6.50
CA HIS A 63 -2.34 -5.45 7.08
C HIS A 63 -2.29 -5.38 8.62
N TYR A 64 -2.10 -4.19 9.19
CA TYR A 64 -2.12 -3.99 10.66
C TYR A 64 -3.47 -4.39 11.27
N LYS A 65 -4.57 -4.07 10.59
CA LYS A 65 -5.95 -4.34 11.04
C LYS A 65 -6.42 -5.76 10.68
N GLY A 66 -5.68 -6.49 9.85
CA GLY A 66 -6.07 -7.82 9.37
C GLY A 66 -7.31 -7.79 8.47
N ILE A 67 -7.49 -6.74 7.67
CA ILE A 67 -8.60 -6.58 6.72
C ILE A 67 -8.07 -6.43 5.29
N SER A 68 -8.96 -6.48 4.29
CA SER A 68 -8.56 -6.24 2.90
C SER A 68 -8.30 -4.76 2.61
N LEU A 69 -7.48 -4.48 1.59
CA LEU A 69 -7.21 -3.12 1.14
C LEU A 69 -8.51 -2.40 0.71
N ASP A 70 -9.42 -3.09 0.00
CA ASP A 70 -10.73 -2.53 -0.38
C ASP A 70 -11.57 -2.13 0.85
N GLU A 71 -11.57 -2.95 1.91
CA GLU A 71 -12.28 -2.62 3.15
C GLU A 71 -11.67 -1.40 3.85
N GLU A 72 -10.34 -1.30 3.90
CA GLU A 72 -9.64 -0.17 4.51
C GLU A 72 -9.91 1.13 3.75
N ILE A 73 -9.79 1.12 2.42
CA ILE A 73 -10.09 2.28 1.56
C ILE A 73 -11.54 2.73 1.75
N ASN A 74 -12.49 1.79 1.81
CA ASN A 74 -13.89 2.14 2.02
C ASN A 74 -14.14 2.72 3.42
N ARG A 75 -13.51 2.19 4.47
CA ARG A 75 -13.60 2.76 5.83
C ARG A 75 -13.05 4.18 5.89
N GLU A 76 -11.90 4.42 5.26
CA GLU A 76 -11.34 5.77 5.17
C GLU A 76 -12.22 6.70 4.35
N ARG A 77 -12.86 6.24 3.27
CA ARG A 77 -13.87 7.05 2.55
C ARG A 77 -15.04 7.46 3.45
N TYR A 78 -15.56 6.56 4.29
CA TYR A 78 -16.62 6.91 5.25
C TYR A 78 -16.12 7.88 6.33
N ALA A 79 -14.89 7.69 6.83
CA ALA A 79 -14.27 8.60 7.80
C ALA A 79 -13.96 9.99 7.19
N LEU A 80 -13.48 10.05 5.96
CA LEU A 80 -13.19 11.27 5.19
C LEU A 80 -14.46 11.99 4.77
N ALA A 81 -15.51 11.27 4.36
CA ALA A 81 -16.83 11.86 4.11
C ALA A 81 -17.44 12.45 5.40
N ALA A 82 -17.23 11.80 6.55
CA ALA A 82 -17.58 12.35 7.85
C ALA A 82 -16.69 13.55 8.27
N ARG A 83 -15.44 13.63 7.79
CA ARG A 83 -14.45 14.67 8.14
C ARG A 83 -14.38 15.84 7.15
N ALA A 84 -14.92 15.73 5.94
CA ALA A 84 -15.18 16.74 4.89
C ALA A 84 -14.18 17.91 4.67
N ARG A 85 -12.94 17.84 5.18
CA ARG A 85 -11.96 18.94 5.09
C ARG A 85 -10.55 18.51 4.63
N SER A 86 -10.37 17.28 4.13
CA SER A 86 -9.15 16.80 3.44
C SER A 86 -9.48 16.24 2.05
N ALA A 87 -10.01 17.10 1.18
CA ALA A 87 -10.71 16.70 -0.04
C ALA A 87 -9.81 16.35 -1.25
N ILE A 88 -8.48 16.33 -1.10
CA ILE A 88 -7.56 16.19 -2.25
C ILE A 88 -7.15 14.73 -2.47
N GLU A 89 -6.67 14.03 -1.44
CA GLU A 89 -6.32 12.60 -1.52
C GLU A 89 -7.56 11.74 -1.80
N ALA A 90 -8.68 12.04 -1.13
CA ALA A 90 -9.95 11.35 -1.36
C ALA A 90 -10.43 11.46 -2.82
N LYS A 91 -10.20 12.61 -3.48
CA LYS A 91 -10.56 12.81 -4.89
C LYS A 91 -9.68 12.02 -5.84
N GLN A 92 -8.40 11.85 -5.53
CA GLN A 92 -7.49 11.05 -6.37
C GLN A 92 -7.84 9.56 -6.29
N ILE A 93 -8.14 9.06 -5.09
CA ILE A 93 -8.57 7.68 -4.87
C ILE A 93 -9.95 7.42 -5.47
N GLU A 94 -10.93 8.32 -5.30
CA GLU A 94 -12.26 8.19 -5.93
C GLU A 94 -12.18 8.16 -7.46
N LYS A 95 -11.38 9.07 -8.04
CA LYS A 95 -11.18 9.11 -9.49
C LYS A 95 -10.59 7.80 -10.01
N TRP A 96 -9.66 7.22 -9.27
CA TRP A 96 -9.03 5.95 -9.63
C TRP A 96 -9.99 4.75 -9.49
N LEU A 97 -10.79 4.68 -8.42
CA LEU A 97 -11.78 3.61 -8.22
C LEU A 97 -12.87 3.57 -9.31
N ARG A 98 -13.29 4.75 -9.81
CA ARG A 98 -14.19 4.86 -10.97
C ARG A 98 -13.57 4.31 -12.25
N VAL A 99 -12.29 4.55 -12.48
CA VAL A 99 -11.58 4.05 -13.68
C VAL A 99 -11.48 2.53 -13.64
N MET A 100 -11.30 1.95 -12.45
CA MET A 100 -11.18 0.51 -12.24
C MET A 100 -12.54 -0.22 -12.12
N GLY A 101 -13.67 0.49 -12.19
CA GLY A 101 -15.01 -0.11 -12.11
C GLY A 101 -15.36 -0.69 -10.73
N LYS A 102 -14.68 -0.23 -9.67
CA LYS A 102 -14.89 -0.69 -8.28
C LYS A 102 -16.02 0.09 -7.59
N ILE A 103 -16.43 1.24 -8.16
CA ILE A 103 -17.61 2.06 -7.83
C ILE A 103 -18.09 2.77 -9.10
#